data_AF-A0A917KVH2-F1
#
_entry.id   AF-A0A917KVH2-F1
#
_cell.length_a   1.000
_cell.length_b   1.000
_cell.length_c   1.000
_cell.angle_alpha   90.00
_cell.angle_beta   90.00
_cell.angle_gamma   90.00
#
_symmetry.space_group_name_H-M   'P 1'
#
loop_
_entity.id
_entity.type
_entity.pdbx_description
1 polymer ?
#
loop_
_entity_poly.entity_id
_entity_poly.type
_entity_poly.pdbx_seq_one_letter_code
_entity_poly.pdbx_strand_id
1 'polypeptide(L)'
;MDAVVFTPIAPHVTFNRSIVVAPGEPVALRVLPHSGQAAVSVDGQLRGVLDPGDWIGVFRAPDRLRQIRLHPTDFYGRLRARFRLTDAPATAPDGPSAPFFQPDSPLPPDLVGMRLPPPAAAR
;
A
#
# COMPACT_ATOMS: atom_id res chain seq x y z
N MET A 1 -10.49 0.92 -2.62
CA MET A 1 -9.61 2.01 -2.18
C MET A 1 -8.82 2.48 -3.40
N ASP A 2 -8.86 3.78 -3.65
CA ASP A 2 -7.96 4.44 -4.59
C ASP A 2 -7.21 5.52 -3.82
N ALA A 3 -5.90 5.45 -3.80
CA ALA A 3 -5.04 6.46 -3.20
C ALA A 3 -3.64 6.35 -3.81
N VAL A 4 -2.84 7.39 -3.64
CA VAL A 4 -1.38 7.29 -3.82
C VAL A 4 -0.73 7.41 -2.45
N VAL A 5 0.27 6.57 -2.20
CA VAL A 5 1.06 6.60 -0.97
C VAL A 5 2.48 7.01 -1.33
N PHE A 6 2.94 8.10 -0.72
CA PHE A 6 4.32 8.54 -0.81
C PHE A 6 5.03 8.20 0.50
N THR A 7 6.10 7.40 0.42
CA THR A 7 6.89 6.98 1.59
C THR A 7 8.35 7.35 1.37
N PRO A 8 8.91 8.29 2.15
CA PRO A 8 10.34 8.58 2.07
C PRO A 8 11.15 7.39 2.61
N ILE A 9 12.26 7.06 1.94
CA ILE A 9 13.18 5.99 2.36
C ILE A 9 14.35 6.63 3.09
N ALA A 10 14.61 6.19 4.33
CA ALA A 10 15.68 6.70 5.20
C ALA A 10 15.81 8.25 5.23
N PRO A 11 14.72 9.00 5.44
CA PRO A 11 14.79 10.47 5.48
C PRO A 11 15.61 10.95 6.68
N HIS A 12 16.53 11.88 6.43
CA HIS A 12 17.30 12.58 7.46
C HIS A 12 16.67 13.92 7.86
N VAL A 13 15.33 13.98 7.86
CA VAL A 13 14.54 15.18 8.20
C VAL A 13 13.46 14.83 9.23
N THR A 14 12.94 15.83 9.93
CA THR A 14 11.92 15.65 10.98
C THR A 14 10.63 15.02 10.44
N PHE A 15 10.27 15.31 9.19
CA PHE A 15 9.13 14.68 8.53
C PHE A 15 9.54 13.37 7.86
N ASN A 16 9.23 12.24 8.51
CA ASN A 16 9.66 10.91 8.09
C ASN A 16 8.51 9.90 7.95
N ARG A 17 7.29 10.38 7.77
CA ARG A 17 6.08 9.55 7.69
C ARG A 17 5.60 9.40 6.26
N SER A 18 4.86 8.33 6.01
CA SER A 18 4.15 8.17 4.74
C SER A 18 3.01 9.18 4.64
N ILE A 19 2.78 9.71 3.45
CA ILE A 19 1.64 10.57 3.13
C ILE A 19 0.70 9.79 2.23
N VAL A 20 -0.60 9.81 2.54
CA VAL A 20 -1.65 9.26 1.68
C VAL A 20 -2.37 10.44 1.03
N VAL A 21 -2.35 10.49 -0.29
CA VAL A 21 -3.00 11.56 -1.07
C VAL A 21 -4.16 11.01 -1.90
N ALA A 22 -5.07 11.91 -2.26
CA ALA A 22 -6.17 11.57 -3.14
C ALA A 22 -5.63 11.07 -4.48
N PRO A 23 -6.29 10.10 -5.12
CA PRO A 23 -5.71 9.46 -6.29
C PRO A 23 -5.77 10.33 -7.56
N GLY A 24 -6.37 11.52 -7.51
CA GLY A 24 -6.31 12.51 -8.59
C GLY A 24 -5.29 13.62 -8.31
N GLU A 25 -4.65 13.61 -7.15
CA GLU A 25 -3.71 14.64 -6.72
C GLU A 25 -2.30 14.26 -7.18
N PRO A 26 -1.65 15.07 -8.05
CA PRO A 26 -0.31 14.77 -8.53
C PRO A 26 0.74 15.01 -7.44
N VAL A 27 1.75 14.15 -7.38
CA VAL A 27 2.93 14.29 -6.52
C VAL A 27 4.12 14.66 -7.40
N ALA A 28 4.79 15.76 -7.09
CA ALA A 28 5.98 16.21 -7.81
C ALA A 28 7.20 16.25 -6.89
N LEU A 29 8.35 15.83 -7.40
CA LEU A 29 9.64 15.91 -6.71
C LEU A 29 10.66 16.58 -7.61
N ARG A 30 11.51 17.41 -7.00
CA ARG A 30 12.68 18.00 -7.66
C ARG A 30 13.95 17.39 -7.08
N VAL A 31 14.87 16.97 -7.94
CA VAL A 31 16.23 16.67 -7.52
C VAL A 31 16.93 17.99 -7.24
N LEU A 32 17.34 18.23 -5.99
CA LEU A 32 17.94 19.51 -5.63
C LEU A 32 19.29 19.70 -6.35
N PRO A 33 19.70 20.94 -6.66
CA PRO A 33 20.95 21.20 -7.41
C PRO A 33 22.23 20.64 -6.77
N HIS A 34 22.22 20.44 -5.45
CA HIS A 34 23.36 19.93 -4.68
C HIS A 34 23.26 18.43 -4.36
N SER A 35 22.25 17.74 -4.90
CA SER A 35 22.10 16.29 -4.79
C SER A 35 22.92 15.57 -5.87
N GLY A 36 23.13 14.27 -5.70
CA GLY A 36 23.61 13.41 -6.79
C GLY A 36 22.48 13.05 -7.75
N GLN A 37 22.84 12.34 -8.83
CA GLN A 37 21.85 11.74 -9.75
C GLN A 37 20.93 10.76 -9.02
N ALA A 38 19.67 10.69 -9.47
CA ALA A 38 18.67 9.79 -8.91
C ALA A 38 18.15 8.80 -9.97
N ALA A 39 18.25 7.51 -9.70
CA ALA A 39 17.66 6.49 -10.56
C ALA A 39 16.14 6.41 -10.34
N VAL A 40 15.39 6.32 -11.44
CA VAL A 40 13.93 6.13 -11.42
C VAL A 40 13.63 4.69 -11.80
N SER A 41 12.95 3.97 -10.91
CA SER A 41 12.44 2.62 -11.19
C SER A 41 10.92 2.59 -11.15
N VAL A 42 10.33 1.82 -12.07
CA VAL A 42 8.90 1.56 -12.11
C VAL A 42 8.74 0.05 -12.10
N ASP A 43 7.96 -0.47 -11.15
CA ASP A 43 7.78 -1.91 -10.91
C ASP A 43 9.11 -2.68 -10.76
N GLY A 44 10.12 -2.03 -10.16
CA GLY A 44 11.45 -2.61 -9.94
C GLY A 44 12.38 -2.59 -11.16
N GLN A 45 11.95 -2.03 -12.29
CA GLN A 45 12.77 -1.90 -13.50
C GLN A 45 13.30 -0.48 -13.65
N LEU A 46 14.59 -0.31 -13.97
CA LEU A 46 15.18 1.00 -14.26
C LEU A 46 14.51 1.61 -15.50
N ARG A 47 14.02 2.84 -15.36
CA ARG A 47 13.36 3.61 -16.42
C ARG A 47 14.12 4.85 -16.85
N GLY A 48 15.02 5.34 -16.01
CA GLY A 48 15.84 6.50 -16.32
C GLY A 48 16.63 6.98 -15.12
N VAL A 49 17.36 8.07 -15.33
CA VAL A 49 18.12 8.78 -14.32
C VAL A 49 17.71 10.25 -14.40
N LEU A 50 17.52 10.89 -13.25
CA LEU A 50 17.27 12.31 -13.11
C LEU A 50 18.56 13.00 -12.70
N ASP A 51 18.88 14.11 -13.36
CA ASP A 51 20.00 14.97 -13.04
C ASP A 51 19.63 15.99 -11.96
N PRO A 52 20.62 16.57 -11.26
CA PRO A 52 20.37 17.68 -10.34
C PRO A 52 19.67 18.85 -11.04
N GLY A 53 18.54 19.28 -10.49
CA GLY A 53 17.67 20.32 -11.05
C GLY A 53 16.40 19.78 -11.70
N ASP A 54 16.38 18.51 -12.11
CA ASP A 54 15.25 17.86 -12.77
C ASP A 54 14.03 17.70 -11.86
N TRP A 55 12.88 17.53 -12.51
CA TRP A 55 11.61 17.23 -11.87
C TRP A 55 11.07 15.88 -12.32
N ILE A 56 10.37 15.21 -11.40
CA ILE A 56 9.53 14.06 -11.71
C ILE A 56 8.12 14.29 -11.14
N GLY A 57 7.11 14.01 -11.95
CA GLY A 57 5.70 14.05 -11.57
C GLY A 57 5.10 12.64 -11.61
N VAL A 58 4.32 12.31 -10.57
CA VAL A 58 3.57 11.06 -10.44
C VAL A 58 2.10 11.40 -10.33
N PHE A 59 1.29 10.82 -11.22
CA PHE A 59 -0.14 11.05 -11.28
C PHE A 59 -0.86 9.77 -11.74
N ARG A 60 -2.16 9.71 -11.52
CA ARG A 60 -3.00 8.58 -11.95
C ARG A 60 -2.98 8.45 -13.46
N ALA A 61 -2.63 7.26 -13.94
CA ALA A 61 -2.74 6.90 -15.36
C ALA A 61 -4.22 6.97 -15.83
N PRO A 62 -4.47 7.38 -17.08
CA PRO A 62 -5.83 7.42 -17.64
C PRO A 62 -6.45 6.03 -17.71
N ASP A 63 -5.63 5.03 -17.99
CA ASP A 63 -6.05 3.64 -18.13
C ASP A 63 -5.81 2.84 -16.85
N ARG A 64 -6.84 2.12 -16.39
CA ARG A 64 -6.73 1.17 -15.28
C ARG A 64 -6.36 -0.22 -15.77
N LEU A 65 -5.42 -0.85 -15.08
CA LEU A 65 -5.12 -2.26 -15.27
C LEU A 65 -6.37 -3.12 -15.02
N ARG A 66 -6.74 -3.94 -16.01
CA ARG A 66 -7.82 -4.92 -15.89
C ARG A 66 -7.26 -6.23 -15.34
N GLN A 67 -7.83 -6.72 -14.24
CA GLN A 67 -7.42 -7.98 -13.61
C GLN A 67 -8.59 -8.98 -13.65
N ILE A 68 -8.34 -10.20 -14.11
CA ILE A 68 -9.30 -11.31 -14.04
C ILE A 68 -9.26 -11.89 -12.62
N ARG A 69 -10.44 -12.16 -12.03
CA ARG A 69 -10.57 -12.81 -10.73
C ARG A 69 -11.29 -14.14 -10.90
N LEU A 70 -10.61 -15.24 -10.56
CA LEU A 70 -11.18 -16.60 -10.60
C LEU A 70 -11.96 -16.95 -9.32
N HIS A 71 -11.65 -16.26 -8.22
CA HIS A 71 -12.29 -16.44 -6.90
C HIS A 71 -12.50 -15.09 -6.21
N PRO A 72 -13.38 -15.01 -5.19
CA PRO A 72 -13.49 -13.84 -4.32
C PRO A 72 -12.13 -13.45 -3.72
N THR A 73 -11.92 -12.15 -3.48
CA THR A 73 -10.63 -11.67 -2.98
C THR A 73 -10.52 -11.81 -1.48
N ASP A 74 -9.61 -12.68 -1.04
CA ASP A 74 -9.16 -12.75 0.35
C ASP A 74 -7.86 -11.94 0.51
N PHE A 75 -7.97 -10.62 0.67
CA PHE A 75 -6.80 -9.77 0.87
C PHE A 75 -6.15 -10.04 2.24
N TYR A 76 -6.96 -10.02 3.31
CA TYR A 76 -6.47 -10.12 4.67
C TYR A 76 -5.89 -11.51 4.99
N GLY A 77 -6.52 -12.59 4.51
CA GLY A 77 -5.96 -13.94 4.68
C GLY A 77 -4.62 -14.10 3.94
N ARG A 78 -4.50 -13.58 2.71
CA ARG A 78 -3.21 -13.55 1.99
C ARG A 78 -2.16 -12.69 2.69
N LEU A 79 -2.55 -11.55 3.26
CA LEU A 79 -1.65 -10.68 4.02
C LEU A 79 -1.11 -11.41 5.26
N ARG A 80 -2.00 -12.00 6.08
CA ARG A 80 -1.58 -12.79 7.26
C ARG A 80 -0.64 -13.93 6.89
N ALA A 81 -1.00 -14.72 5.87
CA ALA A 81 -0.18 -15.85 5.43
C ALA A 81 1.20 -15.41 4.91
N ARG A 82 1.25 -14.34 4.11
CA ARG A 82 2.50 -13.86 3.50
C ARG A 82 3.45 -13.23 4.52
N PHE A 83 2.93 -12.47 5.48
CA PHE A 83 3.74 -11.76 6.47
C PHE A 83 3.85 -12.49 7.81
N ARG A 84 3.19 -13.64 7.98
CA ARG A 84 3.10 -14.41 9.23
C ARG A 84 2.72 -13.52 10.43
N LEU A 85 1.72 -12.67 10.26
CA LEU A 85 1.39 -11.61 11.24
C LEU A 85 0.90 -12.16 12.59
N THR A 86 0.19 -13.29 12.57
CA THR A 86 -0.37 -13.91 13.78
C THR A 86 0.14 -15.34 14.01
N ASP A 87 0.65 -15.98 12.96
CA ASP A 87 1.19 -17.35 12.98
C ASP A 87 2.73 -17.37 12.91
N ALA A 88 3.38 -16.35 13.49
CA ALA A 88 4.84 -16.31 13.56
C ALA A 88 5.35 -17.43 14.50
N PRO A 89 6.54 -18.01 14.27
CA PRO A 89 7.08 -19.04 15.19
C PRO A 89 7.15 -18.58 16.66
N ALA A 90 7.31 -17.28 16.89
CA ALA A 90 7.35 -16.68 18.21
C ALA A 90 5.99 -16.65 18.94
N THR A 91 4.86 -16.74 18.22
CA THR A 91 3.50 -16.75 18.81
C THR A 91 2.99 -18.15 19.13
N ALA A 92 3.79 -19.19 18.87
CA ALA A 92 3.42 -20.59 19.18
C ALA A 92 2.96 -20.83 20.64
N PRO A 93 3.54 -20.17 21.68
CA PRO A 93 3.06 -20.31 23.06
C PRO A 93 1.67 -19.72 23.30
N ASP A 94 1.24 -18.75 22.47
CA ASP A 94 -0.03 -18.04 22.61
C ASP A 94 -1.22 -18.83 22.03
N GLY A 95 -0.95 -19.99 21.42
CA GLY A 95 -1.97 -20.85 20.82
C GLY A 95 -2.42 -20.38 19.44
N PRO A 96 -3.62 -20.79 18.98
CA PRO A 96 -4.09 -20.45 17.65
C PRO A 96 -4.41 -18.96 17.52
N SER A 97 -4.09 -18.39 16.34
CA SER A 97 -4.43 -17.01 16.00
C SER A 97 -5.93 -16.74 16.12
N ALA A 98 -6.27 -15.59 16.72
CA ALA A 98 -7.64 -15.11 16.75
C ALA A 98 -8.21 -14.93 15.32
N PRO A 99 -9.52 -15.19 15.12
CA PRO A 99 -10.18 -14.95 13.84
C PRO A 99 -10.10 -13.47 13.44
N PHE A 100 -10.43 -13.15 12.19
CA PHE A 100 -10.59 -11.75 11.80
C PHE A 100 -11.78 -11.14 12.54
N PHE A 101 -11.59 -9.92 13.04
CA PHE A 101 -12.67 -9.13 13.61
C PHE A 101 -13.75 -8.87 12.55
N GLN A 102 -15.00 -9.11 12.92
CA GLN A 102 -16.19 -8.82 12.15
C GLN A 102 -17.16 -8.06 13.06
N PRO A 103 -17.64 -6.88 12.64
CA PRO A 103 -18.74 -6.24 13.34
C PRO A 103 -19.99 -7.12 13.25
N ASP A 104 -20.65 -7.34 14.39
CA ASP A 104 -21.98 -7.94 14.49
C ASP A 104 -23.11 -6.91 14.31
N SER A 105 -22.74 -5.62 14.36
CA SER A 105 -23.60 -4.47 14.08
C SER A 105 -23.48 -4.01 12.62
N PRO A 106 -24.53 -3.37 12.07
CA PRO A 106 -24.46 -2.80 10.73
C PRO A 106 -23.35 -1.74 10.65
N LEU A 107 -22.60 -1.75 9.55
CA LEU A 107 -21.55 -0.75 9.32
C LEU A 107 -22.17 0.66 9.24
N PRO A 108 -21.53 1.67 9.85
CA PRO A 108 -21.85 3.07 9.61
C PRO A 108 -21.88 3.41 8.11
N PRO A 109 -22.75 4.32 7.64
CA PRO A 109 -22.93 4.61 6.21
C PRO A 109 -21.65 5.01 5.46
N ASP A 110 -20.76 5.75 6.13
CA ASP A 110 -19.45 6.17 5.65
C ASP A 110 -18.46 5.02 5.47
N LEU A 111 -18.71 3.89 6.13
CA LEU A 111 -17.86 2.70 6.15
C LEU A 111 -18.35 1.58 5.23
N VAL A 112 -19.54 1.71 4.63
CA VAL A 112 -20.15 0.67 3.76
C VAL A 112 -19.27 0.34 2.54
N GLY A 113 -18.48 1.30 2.05
CA GLY A 113 -17.54 1.09 0.95
C GLY A 113 -16.25 0.37 1.34
N MET A 114 -16.00 0.15 2.63
CA MET A 114 -14.81 -0.57 3.09
C MET A 114 -14.95 -2.07 2.87
N ARG A 115 -13.85 -2.69 2.45
CA ARG A 115 -13.81 -4.12 2.23
C ARG A 115 -13.50 -4.82 3.55
N LEU A 116 -14.47 -5.53 4.10
CA LEU A 116 -14.28 -6.40 5.26
C LEU A 116 -13.63 -7.75 4.86
N PRO A 117 -12.93 -8.43 5.78
CA PRO A 117 -12.53 -9.82 5.57
C PRO A 117 -13.75 -10.71 5.32
N PRO A 118 -13.60 -11.87 4.65
CA PRO A 118 -14.69 -12.83 4.54
C PRO A 118 -15.07 -13.40 5.94
N PRO A 119 -16.35 -13.77 6.16
CA PRO A 119 -16.77 -14.40 7.41
C PRO A 119 -16.08 -15.76 7.62
N ALA A 120 -15.86 -16.13 8.88
CA ALA A 120 -15.09 -17.33 9.25
C ALA A 120 -15.67 -18.65 8.70
N ALA A 121 -16.97 -18.70 8.39
CA ALA A 121 -17.68 -19.88 7.90
C ALA A 121 -17.53 -20.17 6.39
N ALA A 122 -16.72 -19.39 5.66
CA ALA A 122 -16.58 -19.50 4.20
C ALA A 122 -15.29 -20.23 3.74
N ARG A 123 -14.73 -21.12 4.56
CA ARG A 123 -13.55 -21.94 4.23
C ARG A 123 -13.89 -23.42 4.17
#